data_AF-Q5ATZ1-F1
#
_entry.id   AF-Q5ATZ1-F1
#
_cell.length_a   1.000
_cell.length_b   1.000
_cell.length_c   1.000
_cell.angle_alpha   90.00
_cell.angle_beta   90.00
_cell.angle_gamma   90.00
#
_symmetry.space_group_name_H-M   'P 1'
#
loop_
_entity.id
_entity.type
_entity.pdbx_description
1 polymer ?
#
loop_
_entity_poly.entity_id
_entity_poly.type
_entity_poly.pdbx_seq_one_letter_code
_entity_poly.pdbx_strand_id
1 'polypeptide(L)'
;MVTSASDTICAALDHGGGVRFGPQTFAIYSCAPLPPSIKQIRRNATLHAQMSRLAARILKTLPVYVDLQDTDVAELASLPVPVSVPRDQPMPPIRANAINPNYLPWFLINAATFKKHCVVGRNSAVESFLIILQRPWCVLEICCCIEAQTIGAVLVLAKLAAQIDPNSYEAAVQLLSHEFRVRIEPLRNSANILTSGGTENMLYTSQCSEKAICDIYAAATLVSSYNSFWLPLVCCCAIDLHLSFSHVVRRIRDDAGGLNGGMNWIELHGCLVRRIGDWI
;
A
#
# COMPACT_ATOMS: atom_id res chain seq x y z
N MET A 1 15.82 -4.47 24.03
CA MET A 1 15.18 -3.87 22.85
C MET A 1 16.01 -2.66 22.46
N VAL A 2 16.77 -2.71 21.38
CA VAL A 2 17.41 -1.52 20.81
C VAL A 2 16.49 -1.08 19.69
N THR A 3 15.71 -0.02 19.85
CA THR A 3 15.13 0.68 18.71
C THR A 3 16.29 1.35 17.98
N SER A 4 16.54 1.00 16.71
CA SER A 4 17.48 1.77 15.90
C SER A 4 16.91 3.18 15.74
N ALA A 5 17.76 4.20 15.84
CA ALA A 5 17.34 5.60 15.73
C ALA A 5 16.59 5.87 14.41
N SER A 6 16.97 5.18 13.33
CA SER A 6 16.37 5.26 11.99
C SER A 6 14.85 5.10 11.96
N ASP A 7 14.32 4.10 12.66
CA ASP A 7 12.91 3.71 12.56
C ASP A 7 12.02 4.71 13.29
N THR A 8 12.49 5.19 14.44
CA THR A 8 11.85 6.27 15.19
C THR A 8 11.87 7.60 14.42
N ILE A 9 12.92 7.87 13.65
CA ILE A 9 13.03 9.09 12.83
C ILE A 9 12.03 9.05 11.67
N CYS A 10 11.95 7.96 10.91
CA CYS A 10 10.98 7.85 9.81
C CYS A 10 9.54 7.99 10.32
N ALA A 11 9.19 7.33 11.42
CA ALA A 11 7.86 7.45 12.01
C ALA A 11 7.57 8.88 12.53
N ALA A 12 8.58 9.59 13.05
CA ALA A 12 8.45 10.98 13.47
C ALA A 12 8.32 11.95 12.29
N LEU A 13 8.90 11.63 11.14
CA LEU A 13 8.80 12.43 9.91
C LEU A 13 7.52 12.15 9.11
N ASP A 14 6.90 10.99 9.27
CA ASP A 14 5.67 10.62 8.56
C ASP A 14 4.46 11.33 9.18
N HIS A 15 4.19 12.53 8.67
CA HIS A 15 3.01 13.33 9.01
C HIS A 15 1.80 13.00 8.11
N GLY A 16 1.71 11.77 7.58
CA GLY A 16 0.62 11.32 6.71
C GLY A 16 0.90 11.50 5.21
N GLY A 17 2.01 12.13 4.85
CA GLY A 17 2.51 12.28 3.48
C GLY A 17 3.54 11.23 3.08
N GLY A 18 4.01 10.40 4.02
CA GLY A 18 5.17 9.53 3.82
C GLY A 18 6.51 10.26 3.95
N VAL A 19 7.59 9.55 3.70
CA VAL A 19 8.97 10.04 3.83
C VAL A 19 9.70 9.79 2.52
N ARG A 20 10.57 10.72 2.12
CA ARG A 20 11.52 10.52 1.03
C ARG A 20 12.91 10.22 1.56
N PHE A 21 13.68 9.46 0.78
CA PHE A 21 15.12 9.24 0.96
C PHE A 21 15.86 9.84 -0.24
N GLY A 22 16.56 10.95 -0.01
CA GLY A 22 17.15 11.72 -1.09
C GLY A 22 16.08 12.41 -1.96
N PRO A 23 16.42 12.86 -3.18
CA PRO A 23 15.54 13.73 -3.97
C PRO A 23 14.43 12.99 -4.74
N GLN A 24 14.61 11.71 -5.06
CA GLN A 24 13.72 10.98 -6.00
C GLN A 24 13.34 9.58 -5.52
N THR A 25 13.52 9.25 -4.24
CA THR A 25 13.17 7.94 -3.68
C THR A 25 12.12 8.08 -2.58
N PHE A 26 11.01 7.35 -2.69
CA PHE A 26 10.05 7.20 -1.60
C PHE A 26 10.52 6.11 -0.64
N ALA A 27 10.45 6.38 0.66
CA ALA A 27 10.90 5.47 1.71
C ALA A 27 9.72 4.76 2.36
N ILE A 28 9.70 3.43 2.24
CA ILE A 28 8.77 2.53 2.93
C ILE A 28 9.44 2.07 4.21
N TYR A 29 8.87 2.36 5.38
CA TYR A 29 9.53 2.05 6.64
C TYR A 29 8.96 0.80 7.32
N SER A 30 9.86 -0.03 7.87
CA SER A 30 9.50 -1.27 8.57
C SER A 30 9.46 -1.11 10.10
N CYS A 31 8.79 -0.08 10.61
CA CYS A 31 8.84 0.30 12.04
C CYS A 31 7.95 -0.53 12.99
N ALA A 32 7.54 -1.74 12.60
CA ALA A 32 6.74 -2.60 13.46
C ALA A 32 7.60 -3.66 14.16
N PRO A 33 7.19 -4.15 15.34
CA PRO A 33 7.82 -5.32 15.96
C PRO A 33 7.86 -6.50 14.98
N LEU A 34 8.94 -7.26 15.04
CA LEU A 34 9.01 -8.52 14.30
C LEU A 34 7.89 -9.46 14.78
N PRO A 35 7.28 -10.21 13.85
CA PRO A 35 6.22 -11.12 14.19
C PRO A 35 6.79 -12.27 15.03
N PRO A 36 6.03 -12.85 15.98
CA PRO A 36 6.48 -14.01 16.75
C PRO A 36 6.95 -15.19 15.86
N SER A 37 6.32 -15.34 14.68
CA SER A 37 6.64 -16.34 13.66
C SER A 37 8.06 -16.23 13.10
N ILE A 38 8.77 -15.10 13.29
CA ILE A 38 10.16 -14.94 12.86
C ILE A 38 11.08 -15.99 13.48
N LYS A 39 10.80 -16.41 14.72
CA LYS A 39 11.59 -17.45 15.41
C LYS A 39 11.47 -18.80 14.70
N GLN A 40 10.30 -19.11 14.16
CA GLN A 40 10.06 -20.35 13.41
C GLN A 40 10.73 -20.28 12.04
N ILE A 41 10.65 -19.13 11.35
CA ILE A 41 11.36 -18.88 10.09
C ILE A 41 12.87 -19.09 10.26
N ARG A 42 13.48 -18.49 11.29
CA ARG A 42 14.93 -18.61 11.56
C ARG A 42 15.37 -20.04 11.89
N ARG A 43 14.51 -20.85 12.50
CA ARG A 43 14.81 -22.25 12.83
C ARG A 43 14.76 -23.17 11.60
N ASN A 44 14.00 -22.81 10.56
CA ASN A 44 13.93 -23.55 9.31
C ASN A 44 14.98 -23.03 8.32
N ALA A 45 16.17 -23.65 8.32
CA ALA A 45 17.28 -23.23 7.47
C ALA A 45 16.94 -23.22 5.97
N THR A 46 16.19 -24.22 5.50
CA THR A 46 15.79 -24.32 4.08
C THR A 46 14.88 -23.16 3.68
N LEU A 47 13.87 -22.87 4.50
CA LEU A 47 12.96 -21.74 4.24
C LEU A 47 13.69 -20.40 4.34
N HIS A 48 14.52 -20.22 5.36
CA HIS A 48 15.31 -19.01 5.52
C HIS A 48 16.23 -18.76 4.30
N ALA A 49 16.85 -19.82 3.76
CA ALA A 49 17.66 -19.73 2.55
C ALA A 49 16.83 -19.40 1.29
N GLN A 50 15.60 -19.92 1.17
CA GLN A 50 14.67 -19.55 0.10
C GLN A 50 14.27 -18.07 0.20
N MET A 51 13.86 -17.61 1.38
CA MET A 51 13.51 -16.22 1.65
C MET A 51 14.69 -15.28 1.40
N SER A 52 15.90 -15.66 1.80
CA SER A 52 17.12 -14.86 1.59
C SER A 52 17.42 -14.70 0.10
N ARG A 53 17.30 -15.76 -0.70
CA ARG A 53 17.49 -15.69 -2.17
C ARG A 53 16.44 -14.80 -2.83
N LEU A 54 15.19 -14.88 -2.39
CA LEU A 54 14.12 -14.01 -2.90
C LEU A 54 14.35 -12.55 -2.51
N ALA A 55 14.70 -12.28 -1.25
CA ALA A 55 15.05 -10.95 -0.78
C ALA A 55 16.21 -10.37 -1.61
N ALA A 56 17.27 -11.14 -1.85
CA ALA A 56 18.39 -10.73 -2.70
C ALA A 56 17.97 -10.37 -4.13
N ARG A 57 16.96 -11.05 -4.68
CA ARG A 57 16.38 -10.69 -5.98
C ARG A 57 15.57 -9.39 -5.91
N ILE A 58 14.74 -9.23 -4.88
CA ILE A 58 13.91 -8.04 -4.68
C ILE A 58 14.78 -6.79 -4.49
N LEU A 59 15.90 -6.91 -3.76
CA LEU A 59 16.86 -5.83 -3.48
C LEU A 59 17.41 -5.13 -4.72
N LYS A 60 17.42 -5.80 -5.88
CA LYS A 60 17.87 -5.20 -7.15
C LYS A 60 16.96 -4.08 -7.63
N THR A 61 15.71 -4.08 -7.21
CA THR A 61 14.65 -3.18 -7.67
C THR A 61 13.95 -2.42 -6.54
N LEU A 62 14.03 -2.95 -5.32
CA LEU A 62 13.53 -2.33 -4.09
C LEU A 62 14.61 -2.49 -3.03
N PRO A 63 15.61 -1.58 -2.99
CA PRO A 63 16.70 -1.64 -2.03
C PRO A 63 16.19 -1.56 -0.60
N VAL A 64 16.82 -2.30 0.31
CA VAL A 64 16.59 -2.21 1.75
C VAL A 64 17.83 -1.59 2.37
N TYR A 65 17.66 -0.44 2.99
CA TYR A 65 18.69 0.18 3.81
C TYR A 65 18.46 -0.24 5.26
N VAL A 66 19.45 -0.94 5.81
CA VAL A 66 19.52 -1.30 7.23
C VAL A 66 20.60 -0.47 7.89
N ASP A 67 20.38 -0.11 9.16
CA ASP A 67 21.39 0.58 9.98
C ASP A 67 21.92 1.88 9.34
N LEU A 68 20.98 2.77 8.97
CA LEU A 68 21.28 4.09 8.38
C LEU A 68 22.33 4.84 9.21
N GLN A 69 23.35 5.37 8.53
CA GLN A 69 24.34 6.26 9.13
C GLN A 69 23.76 7.68 9.26
N ASP A 70 24.38 8.54 10.06
CA ASP A 70 23.93 9.92 10.27
C ASP A 70 23.80 10.71 8.94
N THR A 71 24.68 10.43 7.98
CA THR A 71 24.62 11.01 6.63
C THR A 71 23.40 10.55 5.85
N ASP A 72 23.00 9.29 5.99
CA ASP A 72 21.81 8.74 5.33
C ASP A 72 20.54 9.27 6.00
N VAL A 73 20.57 9.47 7.32
CA VAL A 73 19.49 10.11 8.08
C VAL A 73 19.24 11.53 7.60
N ALA A 74 20.29 12.27 7.24
CA ALA A 74 20.15 13.62 6.68
C ALA A 74 19.46 13.64 5.30
N GLU A 75 19.40 12.50 4.59
CA GLU A 75 18.66 12.38 3.33
C GLU A 75 17.16 12.14 3.54
N LEU A 76 16.73 11.80 4.75
CA LEU A 76 15.33 11.60 5.09
C LEU A 76 14.61 12.94 5.23
N ALA A 77 13.44 13.04 4.62
CA ALA A 77 12.57 14.20 4.78
C ALA A 77 11.10 13.84 4.69
N SER A 78 10.28 14.54 5.48
CA SER A 78 8.83 14.46 5.40
C SER A 78 8.36 14.93 4.02
N LEU A 79 7.40 14.20 3.44
CA LEU A 79 6.74 14.61 2.21
C LEU A 79 5.52 15.49 2.52
N PRO A 80 5.23 16.47 1.65
CA PRO A 80 4.15 17.40 1.90
C PRO A 80 2.80 16.69 1.90
N VAL A 81 1.90 17.22 2.73
CA VAL A 81 0.46 16.93 2.75
C VAL A 81 -0.25 18.21 2.28
N PRO A 82 -0.65 18.30 1.00
CA PRO A 82 -1.42 19.43 0.47
C PRO A 82 -2.83 19.49 1.07
N VAL A 83 -2.93 19.91 2.32
CA VAL A 83 -4.21 20.30 2.92
C VAL A 83 -3.97 21.51 3.80
N SER A 84 -4.97 22.40 3.83
CA SER A 84 -5.13 23.63 4.60
C SER A 84 -5.12 23.44 6.13
N VAL A 85 -4.34 22.49 6.64
CA VAL A 85 -4.10 22.31 8.07
C VAL A 85 -2.93 23.23 8.43
N PRO A 86 -3.11 24.22 9.32
CA PRO A 86 -2.02 25.07 9.76
C PRO A 86 -0.86 24.19 10.25
N ARG A 87 0.38 24.51 9.83
CA ARG A 87 1.60 23.74 10.16
C ARG A 87 1.79 23.47 11.66
N ASP A 88 1.11 24.26 12.50
CA ASP A 88 1.23 24.24 13.95
C ASP A 88 0.10 23.47 14.66
N GLN A 89 -0.82 22.86 13.92
CA GLN A 89 -1.86 22.01 14.51
C GLN A 89 -1.56 20.54 14.28
N PRO A 90 -1.43 19.72 15.35
CA PRO A 90 -1.42 18.27 15.19
C PRO A 90 -2.71 17.87 14.49
N MET A 91 -2.59 17.04 13.44
CA MET A 91 -3.77 16.47 12.77
C MET A 91 -4.70 15.90 13.85
N PRO A 92 -5.97 16.35 13.94
CA PRO A 92 -6.88 15.77 14.90
C PRO A 92 -6.94 14.26 14.62
N PRO A 93 -6.97 13.40 15.64
CA PRO A 93 -7.11 11.97 15.43
C PRO A 93 -8.36 11.75 14.59
N ILE A 94 -8.16 11.31 13.34
CA ILE A 94 -9.24 11.08 12.39
C ILE A 94 -10.11 10.02 13.04
N ARG A 95 -11.31 10.41 13.51
CA ARG A 95 -12.30 9.44 13.98
C ARG A 95 -12.54 8.48 12.83
N ALA A 96 -12.47 7.18 13.08
CA ALA A 96 -12.49 6.10 12.07
C ALA A 96 -13.64 6.17 11.04
N ASN A 97 -14.64 7.05 11.25
CA ASN A 97 -15.85 7.19 10.44
C ASN A 97 -16.06 8.62 9.86
N ALA A 98 -15.12 9.55 10.03
CA ALA A 98 -15.24 10.90 9.48
C ALA A 98 -14.63 10.97 8.08
N ILE A 99 -15.47 10.87 7.06
CA ILE A 99 -15.08 11.12 5.66
C ILE A 99 -14.79 12.61 5.53
N ASN A 100 -13.52 12.97 5.42
CA ASN A 100 -13.16 14.32 5.04
C ASN A 100 -12.41 14.26 3.70
N PRO A 101 -13.07 14.61 2.58
CA PRO A 101 -12.47 14.52 1.25
C PRO A 101 -11.25 15.44 1.08
N ASN A 102 -11.02 16.37 2.01
CA ASN A 102 -9.80 17.16 2.06
C ASN A 102 -8.59 16.36 2.59
N TYR A 103 -8.79 15.24 3.27
CA TYR A 103 -7.72 14.40 3.84
C TYR A 103 -7.49 13.19 2.95
N LEU A 104 -6.97 13.43 1.74
CA LEU A 104 -6.60 12.40 0.77
C LEU A 104 -5.49 11.47 1.31
N PRO A 105 -5.30 10.26 0.74
CA PRO A 105 -4.25 9.34 1.17
C PRO A 105 -2.89 9.80 0.63
N TRP A 106 -2.40 10.92 1.14
CA TRP A 106 -1.23 11.62 0.62
C TRP A 106 0.03 10.77 0.59
N PHE A 107 0.23 9.87 1.56
CA PHE A 107 1.33 8.91 1.51
C PHE A 107 1.27 7.99 0.26
N LEU A 108 0.10 7.47 -0.12
CA LEU A 108 -0.04 6.68 -1.36
C LEU A 108 0.07 7.54 -2.60
N ILE A 109 -0.53 8.74 -2.59
CA ILE A 109 -0.42 9.68 -3.71
C ILE A 109 1.04 10.01 -3.96
N ASN A 110 1.78 10.34 -2.90
CA ASN A 110 3.20 10.61 -2.96
C ASN A 110 3.96 9.36 -3.40
N ALA A 111 3.73 8.17 -2.82
CA ALA A 111 4.33 6.92 -3.30
C ALA A 111 4.12 6.72 -4.81
N ALA A 112 2.92 6.97 -5.33
CA ALA A 112 2.62 6.85 -6.77
C ALA A 112 3.29 7.91 -7.66
N THR A 113 3.81 9.01 -7.11
CA THR A 113 4.54 10.06 -7.86
C THR A 113 6.04 9.78 -7.97
N PHE A 114 6.62 9.04 -7.03
CA PHE A 114 8.05 8.74 -7.02
C PHE A 114 8.36 7.57 -7.96
N LYS A 115 9.49 7.67 -8.69
CA LYS A 115 9.95 6.63 -9.63
C LYS A 115 10.83 5.55 -8.98
N LYS A 116 11.42 5.85 -7.83
CA LYS A 116 12.26 4.92 -7.07
C LYS A 116 11.68 4.76 -5.69
N HIS A 117 11.74 3.55 -5.16
CA HIS A 117 11.33 3.24 -3.80
C HIS A 117 12.46 2.50 -3.10
N CYS A 118 12.54 2.67 -1.79
CA CYS A 118 13.40 1.89 -0.93
C CYS A 118 12.67 1.50 0.34
N VAL A 119 13.16 0.46 0.98
CA VAL A 119 12.76 0.09 2.33
C VAL A 119 13.79 0.62 3.30
N VAL A 120 13.35 1.36 4.32
CA VAL A 120 14.16 1.65 5.50
C VAL A 120 13.75 0.64 6.56
N GLY A 121 14.65 -0.28 6.87
CA GLY A 121 14.33 -1.38 7.76
C GLY A 121 15.45 -1.78 8.69
N ARG A 122 15.30 -2.96 9.29
CA ARG A 122 16.09 -3.36 10.46
C ARG A 122 16.67 -4.76 10.31
N ASN A 123 17.91 -4.92 10.79
CA ASN A 123 18.69 -6.16 10.91
C ASN A 123 19.01 -6.86 9.58
N SER A 124 18.01 -7.16 8.75
CA SER A 124 18.18 -7.83 7.47
C SER A 124 17.07 -7.49 6.48
N ALA A 125 17.34 -7.70 5.19
CA ALA A 125 16.34 -7.53 4.13
C ALA A 125 15.13 -8.45 4.31
N VAL A 126 15.33 -9.70 4.71
CA VAL A 126 14.25 -10.66 4.96
C VAL A 126 13.34 -10.15 6.08
N GLU A 127 13.92 -9.74 7.20
CA GLU A 127 13.15 -9.20 8.34
C GLU A 127 12.38 -7.94 7.98
N SER A 128 13.00 -7.04 7.23
CA SER A 128 12.37 -5.80 6.77
C SER A 128 11.15 -6.10 5.87
N PHE A 129 11.27 -7.05 4.94
CA PHE A 129 10.14 -7.46 4.12
C PHE A 129 9.03 -8.16 4.91
N LEU A 130 9.38 -9.03 5.86
CA LEU A 130 8.39 -9.69 6.71
C LEU A 130 7.61 -8.69 7.57
N ILE A 131 8.23 -7.60 8.00
CA ILE A 131 7.52 -6.52 8.69
C ILE A 131 6.58 -5.78 7.73
N ILE A 132 7.06 -5.42 6.54
CA ILE A 132 6.23 -4.73 5.53
C ILE A 132 4.99 -5.53 5.17
N LEU A 133 5.14 -6.84 4.97
CA LEU A 133 4.05 -7.71 4.55
C LEU A 133 2.94 -7.88 5.60
N GLN A 134 3.13 -7.46 6.85
CA GLN A 134 2.06 -7.43 7.85
C GLN A 134 1.20 -6.17 7.77
N ARG A 135 1.62 -5.17 6.97
CA ARG A 135 1.00 -3.84 6.92
C ARG A 135 0.41 -3.62 5.53
N PRO A 136 -0.92 -3.72 5.37
CA PRO A 136 -1.59 -3.54 4.09
C PRO A 136 -1.19 -2.25 3.36
N TRP A 137 -1.01 -1.13 4.06
CA TRP A 137 -0.58 0.11 3.43
C TRP A 137 0.84 0.06 2.88
N CYS A 138 1.79 -0.60 3.54
CA CYS A 138 3.15 -0.76 3.02
C CYS A 138 3.16 -1.67 1.78
N VAL A 139 2.27 -2.66 1.74
CA VAL A 139 2.04 -3.46 0.54
C VAL A 139 1.51 -2.59 -0.59
N LEU A 140 0.57 -1.68 -0.33
CA LEU A 140 0.09 -0.73 -1.34
C LEU A 140 1.17 0.26 -1.81
N GLU A 141 2.06 0.71 -0.93
CA GLU A 141 3.23 1.53 -1.31
C GLU A 141 4.16 0.77 -2.27
N ILE A 142 4.44 -0.51 -1.99
CA ILE A 142 5.15 -1.40 -2.93
C ILE A 142 4.43 -1.47 -4.27
N CYS A 143 3.10 -1.62 -4.25
CA CYS A 143 2.28 -1.64 -5.46
C CYS A 143 2.34 -0.33 -6.26
N CYS A 144 2.70 0.82 -5.69
CA CYS A 144 2.62 2.11 -6.40
C CYS A 144 3.69 2.33 -7.49
N CYS A 145 4.88 1.71 -7.38
CA CYS A 145 6.04 2.14 -8.18
C CYS A 145 6.80 1.03 -8.89
N ILE A 146 6.61 -0.21 -8.46
CA ILE A 146 7.55 -1.28 -8.77
C ILE A 146 7.16 -1.98 -10.08
N GLU A 147 8.08 -2.66 -10.76
CA GLU A 147 7.75 -3.46 -11.96
C GLU A 147 6.97 -4.73 -11.60
N ALA A 148 6.19 -5.27 -12.56
CA ALA A 148 5.42 -6.51 -12.34
C ALA A 148 6.28 -7.68 -11.85
N GLN A 149 7.54 -7.76 -12.31
CA GLN A 149 8.48 -8.83 -11.90
C GLN A 149 8.78 -8.80 -10.40
N THR A 150 8.97 -7.61 -9.85
CA THR A 150 9.29 -7.45 -8.43
C THR A 150 8.04 -7.63 -7.57
N ILE A 151 6.86 -7.16 -8.02
CA ILE A 151 5.59 -7.53 -7.37
C ILE A 151 5.45 -9.06 -7.31
N GLY A 152 5.74 -9.77 -8.40
CA GLY A 152 5.73 -11.22 -8.42
C GLY A 152 6.74 -11.84 -7.44
N ALA A 153 7.95 -11.28 -7.31
CA ALA A 153 8.95 -11.76 -6.35
C ALA A 153 8.52 -11.53 -4.89
N VAL A 154 7.96 -10.36 -4.58
CA VAL A 154 7.41 -10.03 -3.26
C VAL A 154 6.20 -10.93 -2.94
N LEU A 155 5.34 -11.23 -3.92
CA LEU A 155 4.23 -12.16 -3.77
C LEU A 155 4.70 -13.57 -3.40
N VAL A 156 5.77 -14.07 -4.03
CA VAL A 156 6.34 -15.38 -3.67
C VAL A 156 6.87 -15.36 -2.22
N LEU A 157 7.53 -14.28 -1.82
CA LEU A 157 8.01 -14.11 -0.43
C LEU A 157 6.83 -14.09 0.56
N ALA A 158 5.74 -13.39 0.24
CA ALA A 158 4.52 -13.34 1.04
C ALA A 158 3.86 -14.73 1.18
N LYS A 159 3.78 -15.50 0.09
CA LYS A 159 3.26 -16.87 0.12
C LYS A 159 4.09 -17.79 1.01
N LEU A 160 5.42 -17.67 0.97
CA LEU A 160 6.30 -18.42 1.87
C LEU A 160 6.11 -18.02 3.33
N ALA A 161 5.88 -16.74 3.62
CA ALA A 161 5.61 -16.26 4.97
C ALA A 161 4.24 -16.77 5.48
N ALA A 162 3.22 -16.73 4.62
CA ALA A 162 1.88 -17.23 4.91
C ALA A 162 1.82 -18.75 5.18
N GLN A 163 2.76 -19.55 4.66
CA GLN A 163 2.85 -20.98 5.00
C GLN A 163 3.15 -21.23 6.48
N ILE A 164 3.77 -20.26 7.17
CA ILE A 164 4.08 -20.35 8.60
C ILE A 164 3.02 -19.63 9.43
N ASP A 165 2.60 -18.45 8.99
CA ASP A 165 1.73 -17.58 9.75
C ASP A 165 0.67 -16.95 8.83
N PRO A 166 -0.35 -17.73 8.41
CA PRO A 166 -1.37 -17.26 7.48
C PRO A 166 -2.04 -15.98 7.96
N ASN A 167 -2.38 -15.92 9.25
CA ASN A 167 -3.10 -14.79 9.85
C ASN A 167 -2.36 -13.46 9.70
N SER A 168 -1.02 -13.49 9.73
CA SER A 168 -0.20 -12.28 9.63
C SER A 168 0.09 -11.85 8.18
N TYR A 169 -0.06 -12.75 7.20
CA TYR A 169 0.43 -12.52 5.82
C TYR A 169 -0.62 -12.70 4.72
N GLU A 170 -1.79 -13.28 5.02
CA GLU A 170 -2.83 -13.54 4.03
C GLU A 170 -3.29 -12.26 3.32
N ALA A 171 -3.44 -11.15 4.07
CA ALA A 171 -3.77 -9.84 3.51
C ALA A 171 -2.78 -9.41 2.42
N ALA A 172 -1.48 -9.56 2.67
CA ALA A 172 -0.46 -9.22 1.68
C ALA A 172 -0.50 -10.16 0.47
N VAL A 173 -0.75 -11.46 0.69
CA VAL A 173 -0.91 -12.42 -0.41
C VAL A 173 -2.08 -12.02 -1.31
N GLN A 174 -3.23 -11.64 -0.73
CA GLN A 174 -4.41 -11.22 -1.49
C GLN A 174 -4.14 -9.94 -2.29
N LEU A 175 -3.60 -8.89 -1.65
CA LEU A 175 -3.26 -7.63 -2.31
C LEU A 175 -2.26 -7.84 -3.44
N LEU A 176 -1.13 -8.49 -3.16
CA LEU A 176 -0.08 -8.73 -4.16
C LEU A 176 -0.55 -9.64 -5.29
N SER A 177 -1.43 -10.61 -5.01
CA SER A 177 -2.00 -11.47 -6.05
C SER A 177 -2.89 -10.69 -7.01
N HIS A 178 -3.74 -9.80 -6.49
CA HIS A 178 -4.57 -8.93 -7.33
C HIS A 178 -3.70 -8.01 -8.18
N GLU A 179 -2.76 -7.29 -7.55
CA GLU A 179 -1.87 -6.37 -8.26
C GLU A 179 -1.06 -7.08 -9.35
N PHE A 180 -0.48 -8.24 -9.03
CA PHE A 180 0.30 -9.02 -9.99
C PHE A 180 -0.56 -9.49 -11.16
N ARG A 181 -1.75 -10.04 -10.88
CA ARG A 181 -2.69 -10.52 -11.91
C ARG A 181 -3.06 -9.42 -12.89
N VAL A 182 -3.51 -8.27 -12.39
CA VAL A 182 -3.95 -7.15 -13.26
C VAL A 182 -2.82 -6.60 -14.13
N ARG A 183 -1.56 -6.70 -13.67
CA ARG A 183 -0.39 -6.21 -14.43
C ARG A 183 0.09 -7.15 -15.53
N ILE A 184 -0.14 -8.46 -15.38
CA ILE A 184 0.28 -9.45 -16.38
C ILE A 184 -0.83 -9.76 -17.38
N GLU A 185 -2.09 -9.51 -17.02
CA GLU A 185 -3.20 -9.60 -17.95
C GLU A 185 -3.13 -8.48 -18.99
N PRO A 186 -3.28 -8.77 -20.30
CA PRO A 186 -3.41 -7.72 -21.31
C PRO A 186 -4.60 -6.86 -20.94
N LEU A 187 -4.42 -5.53 -20.78
CA LEU A 187 -5.51 -4.59 -20.54
C LEU A 187 -6.50 -4.66 -21.72
N ARG A 188 -7.46 -5.56 -21.65
CA ARG A 188 -8.50 -5.71 -22.68
C ARG A 188 -9.61 -4.67 -22.53
N ASN A 189 -9.80 -4.08 -21.34
CA ASN A 189 -11.06 -3.38 -21.01
C ASN A 189 -10.93 -1.99 -20.36
N SER A 190 -9.73 -1.48 -20.05
CA SER A 190 -9.63 -0.23 -19.26
C SER A 190 -9.97 1.04 -20.03
N ALA A 191 -9.90 1.03 -21.36
CA ALA A 191 -10.16 2.22 -22.18
C ALA A 191 -11.66 2.56 -22.31
N ASN A 192 -12.56 1.61 -22.06
CA ASN A 192 -14.01 1.75 -22.30
C ASN A 192 -14.84 1.97 -21.04
N ILE A 193 -14.28 1.75 -19.84
CA ILE A 193 -15.07 1.79 -18.59
C ILE A 193 -15.29 3.24 -18.09
N LEU A 194 -14.44 4.20 -18.49
CA LEU A 194 -14.39 5.52 -17.85
C LEU A 194 -14.42 6.73 -18.83
N THR A 195 -14.62 6.51 -20.12
CA THR A 195 -14.65 7.56 -21.17
C THR A 195 -16.06 8.02 -21.57
N SER A 196 -17.14 7.39 -21.08
CA SER A 196 -18.49 7.77 -21.47
C SER A 196 -19.06 8.87 -20.55
N GLY A 197 -18.85 10.13 -20.94
CA GLY A 197 -19.59 11.29 -20.42
C GLY A 197 -21.04 11.36 -20.93
N GLY A 198 -21.72 10.21 -21.04
CA GLY A 198 -23.05 10.10 -21.61
C GLY A 198 -24.03 9.49 -20.62
N THR A 199 -25.12 10.21 -20.38
CA THR A 199 -26.36 9.78 -19.72
C THR A 199 -26.99 8.54 -20.39
N GLU A 200 -26.41 7.37 -20.17
CA GLU A 200 -27.08 6.10 -20.38
C GLU A 200 -26.75 5.17 -19.20
N ASN A 201 -27.79 4.52 -18.67
CA ASN A 201 -27.74 3.58 -17.55
C ASN A 201 -26.78 2.41 -17.85
N MET A 202 -25.49 2.64 -17.65
CA MET A 202 -24.47 1.61 -17.80
C MET A 202 -24.56 0.73 -16.56
N LEU A 203 -25.27 -0.40 -16.71
CA LEU A 203 -25.33 -1.47 -15.72
C LEU A 203 -23.90 -1.97 -15.48
N TYR A 204 -23.28 -1.42 -14.44
CA TYR A 204 -21.95 -1.78 -13.98
C TYR A 204 -22.01 -3.22 -13.44
N THR A 205 -21.70 -4.19 -14.27
CA THR A 205 -21.56 -5.58 -13.82
C THR A 205 -20.16 -5.73 -13.25
N SER A 206 -20.09 -5.74 -11.91
CA SER A 206 -18.87 -6.09 -11.19
C SER A 206 -18.32 -7.40 -11.74
N GLN A 207 -17.06 -7.39 -12.18
CA GLN A 207 -16.39 -8.58 -12.71
C GLN A 207 -15.79 -9.46 -11.60
N CYS A 208 -15.94 -9.06 -10.33
CA CYS A 208 -15.35 -9.74 -9.20
C CYS A 208 -16.41 -10.40 -8.31
N SER A 209 -16.01 -11.45 -7.59
CA SER A 209 -16.89 -12.06 -6.59
C SER A 209 -17.01 -11.15 -5.37
N GLU A 210 -18.22 -11.06 -4.82
CA GLU A 210 -18.52 -10.27 -3.62
C GLU A 210 -17.62 -10.66 -2.45
N LYS A 211 -17.37 -11.96 -2.31
CA LYS A 211 -16.42 -12.52 -1.33
C LYS A 211 -15.03 -11.87 -1.41
N ALA A 212 -14.49 -11.68 -2.61
CA ALA A 212 -13.16 -11.09 -2.77
C ALA A 212 -13.11 -9.62 -2.31
N ILE A 213 -14.21 -8.88 -2.46
CA ILE A 213 -14.34 -7.51 -1.97
C ILE A 213 -14.42 -7.50 -0.43
N CYS A 214 -15.21 -8.40 0.17
CA CYS A 214 -15.30 -8.52 1.63
C CYS A 214 -13.96 -8.93 2.27
N ASP A 215 -13.27 -9.91 1.69
CA ASP A 215 -11.98 -10.39 2.18
C ASP A 215 -10.94 -9.26 2.16
N ILE A 216 -10.87 -8.47 1.07
CA ILE A 216 -9.93 -7.34 1.00
C ILE A 216 -10.32 -6.18 1.91
N TYR A 217 -11.61 -5.93 2.07
CA TYR A 217 -12.12 -4.88 2.95
C TYR A 217 -11.71 -5.20 4.39
N ALA A 218 -11.94 -6.44 4.84
CA ALA A 218 -11.52 -6.90 6.17
C ALA A 218 -9.98 -6.78 6.33
N ALA A 219 -9.22 -7.24 5.33
CA ALA A 219 -7.76 -7.17 5.33
C ALA A 219 -7.23 -5.73 5.42
N ALA A 220 -7.89 -4.76 4.79
CA ALA A 220 -7.47 -3.35 4.76
C ALA A 220 -7.99 -2.51 5.95
N THR A 221 -9.06 -2.96 6.62
CA THR A 221 -9.73 -2.20 7.70
C THR A 221 -9.17 -2.51 9.09
N LEU A 222 -8.61 -3.70 9.31
CA LEU A 222 -8.20 -4.18 10.64
C LEU A 222 -6.93 -3.53 11.22
N VAL A 223 -6.38 -2.47 10.61
CA VAL A 223 -5.07 -1.95 10.98
C VAL A 223 -5.11 -0.44 11.21
N SER A 224 -4.62 0.00 12.38
CA SER A 224 -4.52 1.41 12.75
C SER A 224 -3.68 2.19 11.75
N SER A 225 -4.33 2.96 10.88
CA SER A 225 -3.69 3.84 9.89
C SER A 225 -4.27 5.24 10.00
N TYR A 226 -3.44 6.26 9.77
CA TYR A 226 -3.89 7.65 9.60
C TYR A 226 -4.88 7.83 8.43
N ASN A 227 -4.99 6.83 7.55
CA ASN A 227 -5.87 6.84 6.38
C ASN A 227 -6.76 5.59 6.34
N SER A 228 -7.29 5.18 7.50
CA SER A 228 -8.13 3.98 7.64
C SER A 228 -9.35 3.96 6.71
N PHE A 229 -9.84 5.12 6.29
CA PHE A 229 -10.91 5.25 5.30
C PHE A 229 -10.45 4.93 3.88
N TRP A 230 -9.34 5.52 3.43
CA TRP A 230 -8.91 5.44 2.04
C TRP A 230 -8.34 4.09 1.67
N LEU A 231 -7.74 3.38 2.63
CA LEU A 231 -7.13 2.08 2.40
C LEU A 231 -8.15 1.03 1.89
N PRO A 232 -9.25 0.74 2.60
CA PRO A 232 -10.29 -0.14 2.09
C PRO A 232 -10.90 0.37 0.79
N LEU A 233 -11.14 1.69 0.64
CA LEU A 233 -11.72 2.25 -0.57
C LEU A 233 -10.83 1.97 -1.80
N VAL A 234 -9.53 2.29 -1.72
CA VAL A 234 -8.58 2.00 -2.81
C VAL A 234 -8.57 0.52 -3.15
N CYS A 235 -8.56 -0.34 -2.13
CA CYS A 235 -8.55 -1.79 -2.32
C CYS A 235 -9.83 -2.30 -3.01
N CYS A 236 -10.99 -1.94 -2.49
CA CYS A 236 -12.28 -2.38 -3.03
C CYS A 236 -12.50 -1.86 -4.44
N CYS A 237 -12.17 -0.59 -4.71
CA CYS A 237 -12.24 -0.03 -6.06
C CYS A 237 -11.32 -0.75 -7.04
N ALA A 238 -10.07 -1.02 -6.66
CA ALA A 238 -9.14 -1.73 -7.53
C ALA A 238 -9.66 -3.13 -7.89
N ILE A 239 -10.28 -3.83 -6.93
CA ILE A 239 -10.86 -5.15 -7.16
C ILE A 239 -12.13 -5.08 -8.01
N ASP A 240 -13.10 -4.25 -7.64
CA ASP A 240 -14.39 -4.13 -8.34
C ASP A 240 -14.22 -3.65 -9.78
N LEU A 241 -13.26 -2.73 -10.01
CA LEU A 241 -12.94 -2.17 -11.32
C LEU A 241 -11.93 -3.00 -12.12
N HIS A 242 -11.38 -4.06 -11.53
CA HIS A 242 -10.27 -4.85 -12.09
C HIS A 242 -9.08 -3.97 -12.52
N LEU A 243 -8.74 -3.00 -11.68
CA LEU A 243 -7.61 -2.08 -11.86
C LEU A 243 -6.47 -2.42 -10.89
N SER A 244 -5.26 -1.98 -11.22
CA SER A 244 -4.15 -2.02 -10.26
C SER A 244 -4.34 -0.94 -9.19
N PHE A 245 -3.86 -1.18 -7.97
CA PHE A 245 -3.96 -0.19 -6.89
C PHE A 245 -3.27 1.11 -7.27
N SER A 246 -2.11 1.01 -7.95
CA SER A 246 -1.39 2.18 -8.45
C SER A 246 -2.21 3.02 -9.44
N HIS A 247 -3.07 2.39 -10.25
CA HIS A 247 -3.95 3.09 -11.18
C HIS A 247 -5.04 3.86 -10.43
N VAL A 248 -5.67 3.21 -9.45
CA VAL A 248 -6.69 3.84 -8.59
C VAL A 248 -6.09 5.06 -7.86
N VAL A 249 -4.92 4.91 -7.24
CA VAL A 249 -4.24 6.00 -6.53
C VAL A 249 -3.88 7.17 -7.45
N ARG A 250 -3.37 6.90 -8.67
CA ARG A 250 -3.08 7.97 -9.65
C ARG A 250 -4.34 8.70 -10.06
N ARG A 251 -5.46 7.99 -10.22
CA ARG A 251 -6.73 8.62 -10.58
C ARG A 251 -7.29 9.50 -9.47
N ILE A 252 -7.23 9.04 -8.21
CA ILE A 252 -7.58 9.86 -7.02
C ILE A 252 -6.76 11.16 -7.02
N ARG A 253 -5.46 11.08 -7.30
CA ARG A 253 -4.59 12.27 -7.43
C ARG A 253 -5.03 13.20 -8.56
N ASP A 254 -5.27 12.66 -9.74
CA ASP A 254 -5.60 13.45 -10.93
C ASP A 254 -6.94 14.17 -10.76
N ASP A 255 -7.91 13.53 -10.11
CA ASP A 255 -9.22 14.13 -9.80
C ASP A 255 -9.11 15.22 -8.73
N ALA A 256 -8.24 15.04 -7.72
CA ALA A 256 -7.93 16.08 -6.74
C ALA A 256 -7.25 17.31 -7.36
N GLY A 257 -6.56 17.15 -8.50
CA GLY A 257 -5.93 18.21 -9.28
C GLY A 257 -6.87 18.97 -10.22
N GLY A 258 -8.16 18.61 -10.28
CA GLY A 258 -9.16 19.32 -11.10
C GLY A 258 -9.17 18.93 -12.59
N LEU A 259 -8.61 17.78 -12.97
CA LEU A 259 -8.63 17.30 -14.36
C LEU A 259 -9.90 16.48 -14.67
N ASN A 260 -10.95 17.18 -15.09
CA ASN A 260 -12.16 16.73 -15.83
C ASN A 260 -12.88 15.41 -15.43
N GLY A 261 -14.13 15.57 -14.96
CA GLY A 261 -15.32 14.89 -15.50
C GLY A 261 -15.53 13.38 -15.29
N GLY A 262 -14.74 12.72 -14.44
CA GLY A 262 -14.96 11.32 -14.07
C GLY A 262 -15.96 11.15 -12.91
N MET A 263 -16.50 9.94 -12.76
CA MET A 263 -17.32 9.52 -11.62
C MET A 263 -16.67 9.94 -10.30
N ASN A 264 -17.41 10.65 -9.45
CA ASN A 264 -16.88 11.15 -8.19
C ASN A 264 -16.52 9.95 -7.30
N TRP A 265 -15.26 9.83 -6.82
CA TRP A 265 -14.85 8.72 -5.95
C TRP A 265 -15.70 8.60 -4.69
N ILE A 266 -16.33 9.70 -4.25
CA ILE A 266 -17.32 9.70 -3.16
C ILE A 266 -18.59 8.93 -3.55
N GLU A 267 -19.04 9.05 -4.80
CA GLU A 267 -20.17 8.27 -5.35
C GLU A 267 -19.80 6.80 -5.49
N LEU A 268 -18.59 6.49 -5.99
CA LEU A 268 -18.10 5.12 -6.09
C LEU A 268 -17.96 4.46 -4.70
N HIS A 269 -17.43 5.19 -3.71
CA HIS A 269 -17.44 4.76 -2.31
C HIS A 269 -18.86 4.55 -1.79
N GLY A 270 -19.78 5.49 -2.04
CA GLY A 270 -21.18 5.39 -1.63
C GLY A 270 -21.90 4.20 -2.25
N CYS A 271 -21.54 3.80 -3.47
CA CYS A 271 -22.01 2.58 -4.11
C CYS A 271 -21.38 1.32 -3.48
N LEU A 272 -20.05 1.32 -3.25
CA LEU A 272 -19.34 0.17 -2.69
C LEU A 272 -19.72 -0.08 -1.22
N VAL A 273 -19.85 0.95 -0.40
CA VAL A 273 -20.29 0.81 1.00
C VAL A 273 -21.75 0.39 1.10
N ARG A 274 -22.64 0.87 0.22
CA ARG A 274 -24.01 0.33 0.15
C ARG A 274 -23.99 -1.15 -0.17
N ARG A 275 -23.24 -1.57 -1.20
CA ARG A 275 -23.09 -2.99 -1.54
C ARG A 275 -22.55 -3.82 -0.39
N ILE A 276 -21.48 -3.36 0.29
CA ILE A 276 -20.90 -4.06 1.45
C ILE A 276 -21.88 -4.08 2.63
N GLY A 277 -22.60 -2.99 2.90
CA GLY A 277 -23.57 -2.88 3.98
C GLY A 277 -24.83 -3.71 3.76
N ASP A 278 -25.26 -3.88 2.52
CA ASP A 278 -26.36 -4.78 2.13
C ASP A 278 -25.97 -6.26 2.25
N TRP A 279 -24.68 -6.58 2.43
CA TRP A 279 -24.14 -7.93 2.57
C TRP A 279 -23.92 -8.38 4.02
N ILE A 280 -24.10 -7.50 5.02
CA ILE A 280 -24.00 -7.80 6.47
C ILE A 280 -25.41 -7.92 7.06
#